data_AF-A0A953AKD6-F1
#
_entry.id   AF-A0A953AKD6-F1
#
_cell.length_a   1.000
_cell.length_b   1.000
_cell.length_c   1.000
_cell.angle_alpha   90.00
_cell.angle_beta   90.00
_cell.angle_gamma   90.00
#
_symmetry.space_group_name_H-M   'P 1'
#
loop_
_entity.id
_entity.type
_entity.pdbx_description
1 polymer ?
#
loop_
_entity_poly.entity_id
_entity_poly.type
_entity_poly.pdbx_seq_one_letter_code
_entity_poly.pdbx_strand_id
1 'polypeptide(L)'
;MRDVLLIPTSHVETKDEPSGPQVERAELAPHLTLERLPDEDAELVINACSPRGHFFIPVRGCGQLYSFILEVDPAVYEDRPYTWDEDHLIFYAMVLSRLIRDNGYSLEYAARIVDHEDGARQVIPFRSGFLETHRLRNDRDWLTASEACALRSLLAAWLRVKDELPWRVVHPLNVSEDAIRLPFIERALLLIVIGLEGLLRSQPRFSARQFRTRLPKLADEVGIAGVDESYAKELYKARSEAAHGAQVWTPRDQQPAPTNVLVQDLLPLAQDLLRAAIRRAIEDAEFRAVFRSDAAVDARWPIPPH
;
A
#
# COMPACT_ATOMS: atom_id res chain seq x y z
N MET A 1 25.67 7.26 6.84
CA MET A 1 25.06 6.96 5.52
C MET A 1 23.58 6.72 5.72
N ARG A 2 22.77 6.84 4.68
CA ARG A 2 21.32 6.64 4.80
C ARG A 2 20.70 6.10 3.52
N ASP A 3 19.77 5.16 3.69
CA ASP A 3 18.84 4.75 2.65
C ASP A 3 17.61 5.65 2.73
N VAL A 4 17.16 6.13 1.57
CA VAL A 4 16.04 7.05 1.46
C VAL A 4 15.03 6.55 0.45
N LEU A 5 13.76 6.77 0.75
CA LEU A 5 12.65 6.72 -0.20
C LEU A 5 11.96 8.07 -0.18
N LEU A 6 12.22 8.87 -1.20
CA LEU A 6 11.60 10.19 -1.36
C LEU A 6 10.21 10.04 -1.95
N ILE A 7 9.23 10.68 -1.31
CA ILE A 7 7.86 10.76 -1.79
C ILE A 7 7.67 12.11 -2.51
N PRO A 8 7.36 12.11 -3.82
CA PRO A 8 7.17 13.34 -4.56
C PRO A 8 5.81 13.97 -4.24
N THR A 9 5.68 15.28 -4.44
CA THR A 9 4.37 15.96 -4.47
C THR A 9 3.57 15.46 -5.68
N SER A 10 2.28 15.14 -5.50
CA SER A 10 1.41 14.79 -6.63
C SER A 10 0.83 16.03 -7.31
N HIS A 11 0.48 15.91 -8.60
CA HIS A 11 -0.16 16.98 -9.38
C HIS A 11 -1.62 17.23 -8.99
N VAL A 12 -2.18 16.48 -8.03
CA VAL A 12 -3.59 16.53 -7.60
C VAL A 12 -3.80 17.56 -6.48
N GLU A 13 -2.91 18.55 -6.37
CA GLU A 13 -3.16 19.72 -5.53
C GLU A 13 -4.21 20.60 -6.23
N THR A 14 -5.48 20.42 -5.86
CA THR A 14 -6.50 21.42 -6.15
C THR A 14 -6.14 22.70 -5.40
N LYS A 15 -6.33 23.86 -6.04
CA LYS A 15 -5.95 25.19 -5.55
C LYS A 15 -6.49 25.58 -4.15
N ASP A 16 -7.34 24.76 -3.55
CA ASP A 16 -8.16 25.09 -2.38
C ASP A 16 -7.85 24.28 -1.10
N GLU A 17 -6.83 23.40 -1.06
CA GLU A 17 -6.43 22.72 0.19
C GLU A 17 -5.32 23.50 0.94
N PRO A 18 -5.60 24.12 2.11
CA PRO A 18 -4.71 25.08 2.75
C PRO A 18 -3.74 24.47 3.79
N SER A 19 -3.46 23.17 3.76
CA SER A 19 -2.43 22.59 4.64
C SER A 19 -1.69 21.47 3.92
N GLY A 20 -0.51 21.79 3.38
CA GLY A 20 0.42 20.78 2.89
C GLY A 20 0.83 19.77 3.99
N PRO A 21 1.70 18.80 3.66
CA PRO A 21 2.11 17.75 4.60
C PRO A 21 2.60 18.33 5.94
N GLN A 22 1.92 17.98 7.03
CA GLN A 22 2.24 18.45 8.39
C GLN A 22 3.16 17.49 9.17
N VAL A 23 3.85 16.58 8.49
CA VAL A 23 4.82 15.70 9.15
C VAL A 23 6.18 16.39 9.14
N GLU A 24 6.49 17.12 10.21
CA GLU A 24 7.83 17.70 10.39
C GLU A 24 8.87 16.59 10.54
N ARG A 25 8.65 15.70 11.50
CA ARG A 25 9.44 14.48 11.73
C ARG A 25 8.64 13.48 12.55
N ALA A 26 8.65 12.21 12.13
CA ALA A 26 8.10 11.11 12.89
C ALA A 26 9.07 9.92 12.90
N GLU A 27 9.50 9.49 14.08
CA GLU A 27 10.28 8.26 14.24
C GLU A 27 9.35 7.06 14.07
N LEU A 28 9.54 6.24 13.03
CA LEU A 28 8.68 5.11 12.72
C LEU A 28 9.18 3.80 13.38
N ALA A 29 10.50 3.63 13.45
CA ALA A 29 11.19 2.51 14.08
C ALA A 29 12.62 2.97 14.46
N PRO A 30 13.42 2.17 15.20
CA PRO A 30 14.83 2.48 15.40
C PRO A 30 15.52 2.76 14.06
N HIS A 31 16.21 3.90 13.97
CA HIS A 31 16.92 4.37 12.77
C HIS A 31 16.04 4.69 11.54
N LEU A 32 14.71 4.53 11.61
CA LEU A 32 13.78 4.86 10.52
C LEU A 32 12.92 6.07 10.89
N THR A 33 13.04 7.15 10.11
CA THR A 33 12.23 8.36 10.25
C THR A 33 11.39 8.64 9.01
N LEU A 34 10.30 9.37 9.20
CA LEU A 34 9.51 10.02 8.18
C LEU A 34 9.65 11.52 8.36
N GLU A 35 10.37 12.19 7.47
CA GLU A 35 10.65 13.63 7.55
C GLU A 35 11.03 14.19 6.18
N ARG A 36 11.08 15.51 6.04
CA ARG A 36 11.59 16.13 4.81
C ARG A 36 13.12 16.05 4.79
N LEU A 37 13.70 15.58 3.68
CA LEU A 37 15.12 15.81 3.42
C LEU A 37 15.39 17.32 3.26
N PRO A 38 16.61 17.78 3.58
CA PRO A 38 17.09 19.08 3.11
C PRO A 38 16.85 19.22 1.61
N ASP A 39 16.45 20.40 1.14
CA ASP A 39 16.03 20.60 -0.24
C ASP A 39 17.13 20.16 -1.23
N GLU A 40 18.40 20.47 -0.94
CA GLU A 40 19.56 20.03 -1.74
C GLU A 40 19.66 18.49 -1.86
N ASP A 41 19.39 17.76 -0.78
CA ASP A 41 19.42 16.29 -0.78
C ASP A 41 18.26 15.72 -1.59
N ALA A 42 17.06 16.29 -1.43
CA ALA A 42 15.89 15.91 -2.21
C ALA A 42 16.13 16.11 -3.71
N GLU A 43 16.72 17.24 -4.09
CA GLU A 43 17.10 17.54 -5.47
C GLU A 43 18.08 16.51 -6.04
N LEU A 44 19.10 16.15 -5.27
CA LEU A 44 20.10 15.17 -5.67
C LEU A 44 19.49 13.78 -5.87
N VAL A 45 18.60 13.35 -4.96
CA VAL A 45 17.88 12.08 -5.07
C VAL A 45 17.00 12.04 -6.32
N ILE A 46 16.18 13.07 -6.54
CA ILE A 46 15.31 13.15 -7.73
C ILE A 46 16.15 13.11 -9.02
N ASN A 47 17.24 13.87 -9.06
CA ASN A 47 18.13 13.92 -10.22
C ASN A 47 18.85 12.59 -10.48
N ALA A 48 19.26 11.88 -9.43
CA ALA A 48 19.97 10.60 -9.54
C ALA A 48 19.07 9.46 -10.00
N CYS A 49 17.79 9.48 -9.61
CA CYS A 49 16.82 8.45 -9.98
C CYS A 49 16.13 8.73 -11.32
N SER A 50 16.07 9.99 -11.75
CA SER A 50 15.46 10.38 -13.02
C SER A 50 16.31 9.99 -14.24
N PRO A 51 15.72 9.43 -15.31
CA PRO A 51 16.45 9.14 -16.53
C PRO A 51 16.97 10.43 -17.16
N ARG A 52 18.25 10.45 -17.51
CA ARG A 52 18.86 11.54 -18.27
C ARG A 52 18.67 11.31 -19.76
N GLY A 53 18.25 12.34 -20.49
CA GLY A 53 18.24 12.34 -21.94
C GLY A 53 19.64 12.55 -22.52
N HIS A 54 19.78 12.35 -23.83
CA HIS A 54 21.01 12.68 -24.55
C HIS A 54 21.20 14.20 -24.56
N PHE A 55 22.16 14.70 -23.77
CA PHE A 55 22.40 16.13 -23.54
C PHE A 55 21.17 16.91 -23.03
N PHE A 56 20.28 16.23 -22.30
CA PHE A 56 19.02 16.82 -21.83
C PHE A 56 18.72 16.38 -20.41
N ILE A 57 18.40 17.35 -19.56
CA ILE A 57 17.86 17.12 -18.22
C ILE A 57 16.39 17.53 -18.29
N PRO A 58 15.44 16.59 -18.10
CA PRO A 58 14.02 16.93 -18.12
C PRO A 58 13.68 17.93 -17.02
N VAL A 59 12.76 18.86 -17.32
CA VAL A 59 12.19 19.75 -16.32
C VAL A 59 11.43 18.90 -15.29
N ARG A 60 11.67 19.14 -14.01
CA ARG A 60 10.98 18.43 -12.93
C ARG A 60 9.50 18.84 -12.89
N GLY A 61 8.63 17.85 -12.83
CA GLY A 61 7.19 18.05 -12.61
C GLY A 61 6.78 18.06 -11.14
N CYS A 62 7.66 17.63 -10.22
CA CYS A 62 7.36 17.44 -8.82
C CYS A 62 8.45 18.00 -7.89
N GLY A 63 8.06 18.28 -6.64
CA GLY A 63 8.97 18.52 -5.51
C GLY A 63 8.90 17.36 -4.50
N GLN A 64 9.50 17.56 -3.33
CA GLN A 64 9.41 16.59 -2.22
C GLN A 64 8.23 16.90 -1.31
N LEU A 65 7.46 15.86 -0.99
CA LEU A 65 6.48 15.84 0.08
C LEU A 65 7.17 15.55 1.44
N TYR A 66 7.76 14.36 1.57
CA TYR A 66 8.65 13.91 2.66
C TYR A 66 9.40 12.65 2.21
N SER A 67 10.24 12.08 3.06
CA SER A 67 11.03 10.89 2.78
C SER A 67 10.99 9.90 3.95
N PHE A 68 10.99 8.61 3.65
CA PHE A 68 11.40 7.59 4.61
C PHE A 68 12.94 7.55 4.63
N ILE A 69 13.55 7.70 5.79
CA ILE A 69 15.01 7.78 5.94
C ILE A 69 15.44 6.71 6.94
N LEU A 70 16.27 5.78 6.48
CA LEU A 70 16.88 4.74 7.29
C LEU A 70 18.38 5.03 7.46
N GLU A 71 18.85 5.19 8.69
CA GLU A 71 20.28 5.28 8.96
C GLU A 71 20.95 3.92 8.71
N VAL A 72 22.08 3.93 8.00
CA VAL A 72 22.82 2.72 7.64
C VAL A 72 24.18 2.73 8.34
N ASP A 73 24.47 1.64 9.04
CA ASP A 73 25.78 1.40 9.66
C ASP A 73 26.88 1.38 8.59
N PRO A 74 27.99 2.12 8.77
CA PRO A 74 29.11 2.08 7.83
C PRO A 74 29.63 0.68 7.49
N ALA A 75 29.65 -0.25 8.45
CA ALA A 75 30.11 -1.61 8.20
C ALA A 75 29.24 -2.36 7.18
N VAL A 76 27.93 -2.09 7.15
CA VAL A 76 27.01 -2.67 6.16
C VAL A 76 27.31 -2.14 4.75
N TYR A 77 27.61 -0.85 4.63
CA TYR A 77 27.98 -0.27 3.35
C TYR A 77 29.32 -0.81 2.83
N GLU A 78 30.30 -1.02 3.69
CA GLU A 78 31.60 -1.58 3.30
C GLU A 78 31.50 -3.00 2.74
N ASP A 79 30.63 -3.85 3.32
CA ASP A 79 30.35 -5.20 2.79
C ASP A 79 29.50 -5.14 1.51
N ARG A 80 28.46 -4.28 1.49
CA ARG A 80 27.43 -4.27 0.43
C ARG A 80 27.04 -2.85 0.02
N PRO A 81 27.90 -2.15 -0.75
CA PRO A 81 27.71 -0.72 -1.05
C PRO A 81 26.50 -0.43 -1.92
N TYR A 82 26.05 -1.41 -2.72
CA TYR A 82 24.93 -1.27 -3.66
C TYR A 82 23.61 -1.88 -3.18
N THR A 83 23.59 -2.50 -1.99
CA THR A 83 22.33 -2.92 -1.38
C THR A 83 21.59 -1.69 -0.88
N TRP A 84 20.28 -1.66 -1.03
CA TRP A 84 19.40 -0.62 -0.47
C TRP A 84 18.32 -1.31 0.35
N ASP A 85 18.05 -0.79 1.55
CA ASP A 85 17.02 -1.30 2.45
C ASP A 85 17.14 -2.82 2.70
N GLU A 86 18.31 -3.23 3.22
CA GLU A 86 18.70 -4.65 3.36
C GLU A 86 17.65 -5.50 4.10
N ASP A 87 17.09 -4.96 5.18
CA ASP A 87 16.04 -5.61 5.97
C ASP A 87 14.61 -5.29 5.49
N HIS A 88 14.50 -4.62 4.33
CA HIS A 88 13.25 -4.18 3.71
C HIS A 88 12.37 -3.29 4.61
N LEU A 89 12.99 -2.59 5.57
CA LEU A 89 12.28 -1.82 6.58
C LEU A 89 11.57 -0.60 5.97
N ILE A 90 12.22 0.11 5.04
CA ILE A 90 11.58 1.19 4.27
C ILE A 90 10.44 0.63 3.41
N PHE A 91 10.70 -0.48 2.71
CA PHE A 91 9.71 -1.14 1.87
C PHE A 91 8.44 -1.51 2.66
N TYR A 92 8.59 -2.16 3.82
CA TYR A 92 7.45 -2.52 4.65
C TYR A 92 6.77 -1.30 5.29
N ALA A 93 7.52 -0.26 5.67
CA ALA A 93 6.90 0.99 6.13
C ALA A 93 6.05 1.64 5.03
N MET A 94 6.51 1.64 3.78
CA MET A 94 5.75 2.09 2.62
C MET A 94 4.49 1.23 2.42
N VAL A 95 4.62 -0.10 2.38
CA VAL A 95 3.47 -1.01 2.21
C VAL A 95 2.44 -0.84 3.32
N LEU A 96 2.87 -0.80 4.59
CA LEU A 96 1.98 -0.65 5.74
C LEU A 96 1.33 0.73 5.80
N SER A 97 1.98 1.78 5.28
CA SER A 97 1.36 3.11 5.15
C SER A 97 0.08 3.06 4.31
N ARG A 98 0.03 2.15 3.32
CA ARG A 98 -1.15 1.95 2.48
C ARG A 98 -2.30 1.32 3.25
N LEU A 99 -2.06 0.56 4.31
CA LEU A 99 -3.13 0.07 5.18
C LEU A 99 -3.78 1.19 6.01
N ILE A 100 -3.14 2.37 6.10
CA ILE A 100 -3.65 3.54 6.82
C ILE A 100 -4.31 4.54 5.86
N ARG A 101 -3.62 4.91 4.77
CA ARG A 101 -4.11 5.84 3.74
C ARG A 101 -3.89 5.25 2.36
N ASP A 102 -4.88 5.29 1.47
CA ASP A 102 -4.69 4.84 0.08
C ASP A 102 -3.75 5.85 -0.60
N ASN A 103 -2.46 5.53 -0.63
CA ASN A 103 -1.41 6.40 -1.15
C ASN A 103 -0.69 5.75 -2.33
N GLY A 104 -0.17 6.61 -3.20
CA GLY A 104 0.52 6.23 -4.43
C GLY A 104 2.04 6.23 -4.28
N TYR A 105 2.58 5.89 -3.11
CA TYR A 105 4.04 5.88 -2.94
C TYR A 105 4.65 4.82 -3.85
N SER A 106 5.82 5.07 -4.40
CA SER A 106 6.52 4.12 -5.26
C SER A 106 8.00 4.19 -4.97
N LEU A 107 8.76 3.18 -5.40
CA LEU A 107 10.22 3.15 -5.24
C LEU A 107 10.95 3.99 -6.30
N GLU A 108 10.24 4.91 -6.99
CA GLU A 108 10.78 5.74 -8.08
C GLU A 108 12.00 6.57 -7.62
N TYR A 109 11.94 7.10 -6.40
CA TYR A 109 13.00 7.92 -5.81
C TYR A 109 13.63 7.23 -4.59
N ALA A 110 13.82 5.91 -4.69
CA ALA A 110 14.60 5.13 -3.74
C ALA A 110 16.10 5.29 -4.04
N ALA A 111 16.90 5.67 -3.05
CA ALA A 111 18.33 5.85 -3.21
C ALA A 111 19.08 5.65 -1.89
N ARG A 112 20.41 5.47 -1.98
CA ARG A 112 21.34 5.59 -0.86
C ARG A 112 22.12 6.90 -0.98
N ILE A 113 22.22 7.65 0.11
CA ILE A 113 23.07 8.84 0.23
C ILE A 113 24.29 8.48 1.08
N VAL A 114 25.47 8.71 0.50
CA VAL A 114 26.77 8.52 1.14
C VAL A 114 27.45 9.88 1.24
N ASP A 115 27.71 10.30 2.48
CA ASP A 115 28.56 11.45 2.79
C ASP A 115 29.95 10.91 3.11
N HIS A 116 30.95 11.24 2.30
CA HIS A 116 32.33 10.84 2.48
C HIS A 116 33.07 11.81 3.43
N GLU A 117 34.15 11.35 4.06
CA GLU A 117 34.94 12.14 5.01
C GLU A 117 35.58 13.39 4.38
N ASP A 118 35.87 13.34 3.08
CA ASP A 118 36.41 14.45 2.29
C ASP A 118 35.35 15.50 1.89
N GLY A 119 34.10 15.31 2.33
CA GLY A 119 32.96 16.16 1.99
C GLY A 119 32.32 15.85 0.64
N ALA A 120 32.83 14.86 -0.12
CA ALA A 120 32.15 14.39 -1.31
C ALA A 120 30.82 13.72 -0.94
N ARG A 121 29.79 13.92 -1.77
CA ARG A 121 28.50 13.26 -1.63
C ARG A 121 28.22 12.39 -2.83
N GLN A 122 27.80 11.16 -2.57
CA GLN A 122 27.38 10.21 -3.59
C GLN A 122 25.92 9.82 -3.36
N VAL A 123 25.13 9.80 -4.44
CA VAL A 123 23.76 9.27 -4.42
C VAL A 123 23.70 8.06 -5.35
N ILE A 124 23.37 6.90 -4.78
CA ILE A 124 23.30 5.63 -5.49
C ILE A 124 21.80 5.28 -5.65
N PRO A 125 21.22 5.41 -6.86
CA PRO A 125 19.80 5.12 -7.06
C PRO A 125 19.52 3.62 -6.96
N PHE A 126 18.47 3.25 -6.24
CA PHE A 126 17.96 1.89 -6.24
C PHE A 126 17.13 1.67 -7.50
N ARG A 127 17.52 0.68 -8.32
CA ARG A 127 16.83 0.36 -9.57
C ARG A 127 15.95 -0.88 -9.42
N SER A 128 14.86 -0.79 -8.67
CA SER A 128 13.67 -1.58 -9.01
C SER A 128 12.98 -0.85 -10.16
N GLY A 129 12.78 -1.46 -11.33
CA GLY A 129 12.11 -0.80 -12.45
C GLY A 129 10.90 0.00 -12.00
N PHE A 130 10.68 1.19 -12.57
CA PHE A 130 9.57 2.06 -12.17
C PHE A 130 8.25 1.28 -12.23
N LEU A 131 7.63 1.10 -11.06
CA LEU A 131 6.31 0.50 -10.95
C LEU A 131 5.33 1.60 -10.56
N GLU A 132 4.63 2.14 -11.56
CA GLU A 132 3.53 3.07 -11.34
C GLU A 132 2.54 2.48 -10.33
N THR A 133 2.03 3.31 -9.43
CA THR A 133 0.97 2.93 -8.50
C THR A 133 -0.34 3.60 -8.89
N HIS A 134 -1.40 2.81 -8.87
CA HIS A 134 -2.75 3.23 -9.21
C HIS A 134 -3.61 3.20 -7.95
N ARG A 135 -4.04 4.38 -7.51
CA ARG A 135 -4.94 4.57 -6.38
C ARG A 135 -6.38 4.39 -6.82
N LEU A 136 -7.24 3.96 -5.89
CA LEU A 136 -8.68 3.87 -6.13
C LEU A 136 -9.43 5.05 -5.51
N ARG A 137 -8.87 5.67 -4.47
CA ARG A 137 -9.37 6.92 -3.89
C ARG A 137 -8.74 8.12 -4.59
N ASN A 138 -9.58 9.08 -4.95
CA ASN A 138 -9.16 10.37 -5.53
C ASN A 138 -9.06 11.49 -4.48
N ASP A 139 -8.92 11.12 -3.21
CA ASP A 139 -8.67 12.05 -2.11
C ASP A 139 -7.16 12.25 -1.91
N ARG A 140 -6.80 12.84 -0.77
CA ARG A 140 -5.43 13.04 -0.30
C ARG A 140 -4.57 11.76 -0.31
N ASP A 141 -3.38 11.83 -0.90
CA ASP A 141 -2.38 10.73 -0.95
C ASP A 141 -1.25 10.83 0.08
N TRP A 142 -1.21 11.88 0.89
CA TRP A 142 -0.18 12.08 1.90
C TRP A 142 -0.64 11.66 3.30
N LEU A 143 0.29 11.43 4.23
CA LEU A 143 0.03 11.09 5.63
C LEU A 143 -0.03 12.34 6.50
N THR A 144 -1.04 12.46 7.38
CA THR A 144 -1.03 13.46 8.46
C THR A 144 -0.05 13.04 9.57
N ALA A 145 0.22 13.94 10.52
CA ALA A 145 0.95 13.60 11.74
C ALA A 145 0.28 12.47 12.55
N SER A 146 -1.07 12.44 12.62
CA SER A 146 -1.80 11.37 13.31
C SER A 146 -1.69 10.03 12.58
N GLU A 147 -1.67 10.04 11.25
CA GLU A 147 -1.47 8.83 10.45
C GLU A 147 -0.01 8.34 10.46
N ALA A 148 0.97 9.24 10.53
CA ALA A 148 2.36 8.87 10.78
C ALA A 148 2.53 8.20 12.16
N CYS A 149 1.82 8.69 13.18
CA CYS A 149 1.75 8.02 14.49
C CYS A 149 1.09 6.64 14.42
N ALA A 150 0.02 6.50 13.62
CA ALA A 150 -0.60 5.21 13.37
C ALA A 150 0.35 4.26 12.64
N LEU A 151 1.14 4.76 11.68
CA LEU A 151 2.12 3.99 10.93
C LEU A 151 3.24 3.47 11.83
N ARG A 152 3.79 4.33 12.70
CA ARG A 152 4.74 3.90 13.73
C ARG A 152 4.19 2.73 14.56
N SER A 153 2.95 2.86 15.03
CA SER A 153 2.31 1.85 15.87
C SER A 153 2.08 0.54 15.12
N LEU A 154 1.63 0.62 13.87
CA LEU A 154 1.40 -0.51 12.98
C LEU A 154 2.71 -1.21 12.59
N LEU A 155 3.75 -0.46 12.24
CA LEU A 155 5.07 -1.01 11.92
C LEU A 155 5.67 -1.72 13.12
N ALA A 156 5.59 -1.14 14.32
CA ALA A 156 6.02 -1.79 15.55
C ALA A 156 5.23 -3.08 15.85
N ALA A 157 3.92 -3.09 15.59
CA ALA A 157 3.10 -4.30 15.72
C ALA A 157 3.52 -5.37 14.69
N TRP A 158 3.68 -4.99 13.43
CA TRP A 158 4.13 -5.87 12.35
C TRP A 158 5.49 -6.49 12.65
N LEU A 159 6.50 -5.69 13.05
CA LEU A 159 7.83 -6.19 13.39
C LEU A 159 7.81 -7.26 14.48
N ARG A 160 6.86 -7.19 15.43
CA ARG A 160 6.72 -8.21 16.49
C ARG A 160 6.10 -9.51 16.01
N VAL A 161 5.28 -9.48 14.97
CA VAL A 161 4.43 -10.63 14.59
C VAL A 161 4.66 -11.13 13.17
N LYS A 162 5.49 -10.47 12.36
CA LYS A 162 5.67 -10.75 10.92
C LYS A 162 5.97 -12.22 10.63
N ASP A 163 6.78 -12.86 11.46
CA ASP A 163 7.19 -14.26 11.32
C ASP A 163 6.13 -15.25 11.85
N GLU A 164 5.12 -14.76 12.56
CA GLU A 164 4.00 -15.53 13.12
C GLU A 164 2.66 -15.26 12.40
N LEU A 165 2.64 -14.34 11.43
CA LEU A 165 1.43 -14.03 10.69
C LEU A 165 0.96 -15.27 9.91
N PRO A 166 -0.30 -15.70 10.07
CA PRO A 166 -0.83 -16.79 9.26
C PRO A 166 -0.70 -16.45 7.77
N TRP A 167 -0.41 -17.44 6.93
CA TRP A 167 -0.40 -17.26 5.46
C TRP A 167 -1.69 -16.62 4.95
N ARG A 168 -2.81 -16.93 5.60
CA ARG A 168 -4.14 -16.36 5.35
C ARG A 168 -4.21 -14.83 5.53
N VAL A 169 -3.24 -14.21 6.20
CA VAL A 169 -3.08 -12.75 6.35
C VAL A 169 -1.94 -12.22 5.46
N VAL A 170 -0.82 -12.94 5.39
CA VAL A 170 0.34 -12.56 4.56
C VAL A 170 -0.03 -12.52 3.07
N HIS A 171 -0.79 -13.50 2.58
CA HIS A 171 -1.19 -13.55 1.19
C HIS A 171 -2.07 -12.36 0.78
N PRO A 172 -3.16 -12.03 1.51
CA PRO A 172 -3.91 -10.79 1.30
C PRO A 172 -3.07 -9.51 1.28
N LEU A 173 -2.08 -9.39 2.17
CA LEU A 173 -1.15 -8.25 2.18
C LEU A 173 -0.38 -8.17 0.84
N ASN A 174 0.20 -9.28 0.38
CA ASN A 174 0.96 -9.31 -0.87
C ASN A 174 0.08 -9.01 -2.09
N VAL A 175 -1.09 -9.64 -2.22
CA VAL A 175 -1.97 -9.38 -3.38
C VAL A 175 -2.56 -7.97 -3.35
N SER A 176 -2.72 -7.36 -2.17
CA SER A 176 -3.10 -5.95 -2.06
C SER A 176 -2.01 -5.01 -2.58
N GLU A 177 -0.73 -5.35 -2.36
CA GLU A 177 0.40 -4.62 -2.92
C GLU A 177 0.52 -4.83 -4.42
N ASP A 178 0.25 -6.04 -4.93
CA ASP A 178 0.24 -6.29 -6.36
C ASP A 178 -0.90 -5.53 -7.06
N ALA A 179 -2.08 -5.44 -6.42
CA ALA A 179 -3.26 -4.79 -6.99
C ALA A 179 -3.02 -3.32 -7.37
N ILE A 180 -2.29 -2.58 -6.54
CA ILE A 180 -1.99 -1.16 -6.81
C ILE A 180 -1.01 -0.97 -7.97
N ARG A 181 -0.28 -2.01 -8.39
CA ARG A 181 0.68 -1.93 -9.53
C ARG A 181 0.02 -2.18 -10.88
N LEU A 182 -1.31 -2.38 -10.89
CA LEU A 182 -2.04 -2.74 -12.10
C LEU A 182 -2.80 -1.54 -12.64
N PRO A 183 -2.56 -1.15 -13.91
CA PRO A 183 -3.28 -0.04 -14.54
C PRO A 183 -4.72 -0.40 -14.94
N PHE A 184 -5.11 -1.67 -14.78
CA PHE A 184 -6.40 -2.20 -15.22
C PHE A 184 -7.26 -2.56 -14.02
N ILE A 185 -8.42 -1.92 -13.90
CA ILE A 185 -9.29 -2.05 -12.73
C ILE A 185 -9.89 -3.45 -12.60
N GLU A 186 -10.11 -4.14 -13.72
CA GLU A 186 -10.50 -5.55 -13.78
C GLU A 186 -9.52 -6.40 -12.98
N ARG A 187 -8.22 -6.18 -13.19
CA ARG A 187 -7.18 -7.00 -12.59
C ARG A 187 -6.98 -6.63 -11.12
N ALA A 188 -7.05 -5.34 -10.78
CA ALA A 188 -7.05 -4.90 -9.39
C ALA A 188 -8.25 -5.48 -8.62
N LEU A 189 -9.45 -5.49 -9.22
CA LEU A 189 -10.65 -6.13 -8.70
C LEU A 189 -10.43 -7.62 -8.42
N LEU A 190 -9.82 -8.35 -9.37
CA LEU A 190 -9.50 -9.77 -9.17
C LEU A 190 -8.61 -9.96 -7.94
N LEU A 191 -7.53 -9.18 -7.81
CA LEU A 191 -6.57 -9.32 -6.70
C LEU A 191 -7.16 -8.91 -5.34
N ILE A 192 -7.93 -7.83 -5.29
CA ILE A 192 -8.61 -7.39 -4.05
C ILE A 192 -9.61 -8.47 -3.60
N VAL A 193 -10.41 -9.01 -4.51
CA VAL A 193 -11.36 -10.07 -4.17
C VAL A 193 -10.64 -11.38 -3.81
N ILE A 194 -9.51 -11.71 -4.45
CA ILE A 194 -8.66 -12.84 -4.04
C ILE A 194 -8.16 -12.65 -2.61
N GLY A 195 -7.74 -11.44 -2.22
CA GLY A 195 -7.33 -11.15 -0.85
C GLY A 195 -8.47 -11.36 0.16
N LEU A 196 -9.66 -10.85 -0.14
CA LEU A 196 -10.85 -11.02 0.70
C LEU A 196 -11.31 -12.50 0.77
N GLU A 197 -11.34 -13.21 -0.36
CA GLU A 197 -11.62 -14.66 -0.40
C GLU A 197 -10.58 -15.44 0.40
N GLY A 198 -9.31 -15.05 0.28
CA GLY A 198 -8.20 -15.59 1.04
C GLY A 198 -8.44 -15.51 2.54
N LEU A 199 -8.97 -14.40 3.06
CA LEU A 199 -9.34 -14.28 4.47
C LEU A 199 -10.52 -15.16 4.87
N LEU A 200 -11.54 -15.27 4.01
CA LEU A 200 -12.86 -15.78 4.39
C LEU A 200 -13.12 -17.26 4.05
N ARG A 201 -12.41 -17.83 3.07
CA ARG A 201 -12.70 -19.18 2.55
C ARG A 201 -12.16 -20.27 3.49
N SER A 202 -13.03 -21.09 4.06
CA SER A 202 -12.64 -22.24 4.90
C SER A 202 -12.87 -23.59 4.22
N GLN A 203 -13.60 -23.63 3.10
CA GLN A 203 -13.91 -24.90 2.42
C GLN A 203 -13.68 -24.80 0.89
N PRO A 204 -13.39 -25.92 0.21
CA PRO A 204 -13.18 -25.91 -1.24
C PRO A 204 -14.43 -25.55 -2.05
N ARG A 205 -15.63 -25.94 -1.56
CA ARG A 205 -16.91 -25.79 -2.27
C ARG A 205 -17.67 -24.55 -1.78
N PHE A 206 -18.59 -24.06 -2.61
CA PHE A 206 -19.50 -22.95 -2.27
C PHE A 206 -18.79 -21.61 -1.97
N SER A 207 -17.65 -21.31 -2.60
CA SER A 207 -16.88 -20.07 -2.36
C SER A 207 -17.74 -18.81 -2.45
N ALA A 208 -18.62 -18.71 -3.46
CA ALA A 208 -19.54 -17.59 -3.60
C ALA A 208 -20.48 -17.42 -2.39
N ARG A 209 -20.96 -18.53 -1.82
CA ARG A 209 -21.82 -18.53 -0.63
C ARG A 209 -21.02 -18.12 0.60
N GLN A 210 -19.83 -18.71 0.79
CA GLN A 210 -18.93 -18.36 1.90
C GLN A 210 -18.61 -16.86 1.87
N PHE A 211 -18.26 -16.34 0.70
CA PHE A 211 -17.94 -14.93 0.50
C PHE A 211 -19.13 -14.02 0.83
N ARG A 212 -20.30 -14.27 0.23
CA ARG A 212 -21.50 -13.43 0.44
C ARG A 212 -21.99 -13.42 1.89
N THR A 213 -21.86 -14.55 2.60
CA THR A 213 -22.29 -14.66 4.00
C THR A 213 -21.27 -14.09 4.98
N ARG A 214 -19.96 -14.17 4.68
CA ARG A 214 -18.91 -13.76 5.64
C ARG A 214 -18.39 -12.35 5.44
N LEU A 215 -18.42 -11.83 4.22
CA LEU A 215 -17.90 -10.49 3.92
C LEU A 215 -18.59 -9.39 4.76
N PRO A 216 -19.94 -9.38 4.91
CA PRO A 216 -20.60 -8.40 5.77
C PRO A 216 -20.19 -8.52 7.24
N LYS A 217 -20.04 -9.75 7.75
CA LYS A 217 -19.62 -10.01 9.14
C LYS A 217 -18.20 -9.53 9.40
N LEU A 218 -17.30 -9.73 8.43
CA LEU A 218 -15.93 -9.20 8.50
C LEU A 218 -15.98 -7.67 8.55
N ALA A 219 -16.78 -7.04 7.70
CA ALA A 219 -16.91 -5.60 7.63
C ALA A 219 -17.48 -4.97 8.90
N ASP A 220 -18.54 -5.56 9.46
CA ASP A 220 -19.09 -5.17 10.76
C ASP A 220 -18.02 -5.25 11.85
N GLU A 221 -17.24 -6.33 11.85
CA GLU A 221 -16.18 -6.54 12.84
C GLU A 221 -15.11 -5.46 12.72
N VAL A 222 -14.60 -5.16 11.52
CA VAL A 222 -13.56 -4.15 11.29
C VAL A 222 -14.09 -2.71 11.21
N GLY A 223 -15.40 -2.50 11.41
CA GLY A 223 -16.02 -1.17 11.46
C GLY A 223 -16.18 -0.49 10.10
N ILE A 224 -16.32 -1.26 9.01
CA ILE A 224 -16.54 -0.74 7.65
C ILE A 224 -18.02 -0.85 7.29
N ALA A 225 -18.70 0.31 7.20
CA ALA A 225 -20.10 0.38 6.83
C ALA A 225 -20.32 0.19 5.31
N GLY A 226 -21.56 -0.10 4.91
CA GLY A 226 -21.95 -0.21 3.50
C GLY A 226 -21.66 -1.55 2.84
N VAL A 227 -21.20 -2.54 3.60
CA VAL A 227 -20.89 -3.90 3.11
C VAL A 227 -21.98 -4.86 3.60
N ASP A 228 -23.07 -4.97 2.85
CA ASP A 228 -24.15 -5.93 3.11
C ASP A 228 -24.10 -7.14 2.16
N GLU A 229 -25.08 -8.04 2.26
CA GLU A 229 -25.16 -9.22 1.38
C GLU A 229 -25.35 -8.84 -0.10
N SER A 230 -26.04 -7.72 -0.39
CA SER A 230 -26.23 -7.23 -1.76
C SER A 230 -24.91 -6.76 -2.35
N TYR A 231 -24.17 -5.94 -1.60
CA TYR A 231 -22.82 -5.52 -1.94
C TYR A 231 -21.90 -6.72 -2.19
N ALA A 232 -21.89 -7.69 -1.28
CA ALA A 232 -21.04 -8.88 -1.42
C ALA A 232 -21.41 -9.72 -2.65
N LYS A 233 -22.70 -9.79 -3.00
CA LYS A 233 -23.20 -10.45 -4.21
C LYS A 233 -22.76 -9.72 -5.48
N GLU A 234 -22.87 -8.39 -5.50
CA GLU A 234 -22.46 -7.54 -6.62
C GLU A 234 -20.95 -7.60 -6.85
N LEU A 235 -20.14 -7.46 -5.79
CA LEU A 235 -18.68 -7.56 -5.86
C LEU A 235 -18.24 -8.92 -6.40
N TYR A 236 -18.82 -10.01 -5.91
CA TYR A 236 -18.49 -11.35 -6.39
C TYR A 236 -18.92 -11.57 -7.85
N LYS A 237 -20.07 -11.01 -8.26
CA LYS A 237 -20.53 -11.04 -9.65
C LYS A 237 -19.57 -10.29 -10.57
N ALA A 238 -19.19 -9.06 -10.20
CA ALA A 238 -18.25 -8.24 -10.95
C ALA A 238 -16.90 -8.95 -11.13
N ARG A 239 -16.37 -9.55 -10.06
CA ARG A 239 -15.16 -10.39 -10.12
C ARG A 239 -15.32 -11.56 -11.08
N SER A 240 -16.48 -12.23 -11.08
CA SER A 240 -16.74 -13.34 -12.00
C SER A 240 -16.78 -12.89 -13.45
N GLU A 241 -17.40 -11.74 -13.74
CA GLU A 241 -17.47 -11.15 -15.08
C GLU A 241 -16.07 -10.75 -15.58
N ALA A 242 -15.28 -10.08 -14.74
CA ALA A 242 -13.89 -9.73 -15.05
C ALA A 242 -13.02 -10.96 -15.35
N ALA A 243 -13.18 -12.04 -14.55
CA ALA A 243 -12.44 -13.29 -14.76
C ALA A 243 -12.81 -13.99 -16.08
N HIS A 244 -14.00 -13.73 -16.63
CA HIS A 244 -14.46 -14.26 -17.92
C HIS A 244 -14.22 -13.29 -19.09
N GLY A 245 -13.42 -12.23 -18.88
CA GLY A 245 -13.01 -11.31 -19.94
C GLY A 245 -14.07 -10.27 -20.31
N ALA A 246 -15.10 -10.08 -19.49
CA ALA A 246 -15.97 -8.91 -19.65
C ALA A 246 -15.14 -7.65 -19.36
N GLN A 247 -15.15 -6.68 -20.28
CA GLN A 247 -14.52 -5.38 -20.04
C GLN A 247 -15.23 -4.69 -18.87
N VAL A 248 -14.51 -4.49 -17.77
CA VAL A 248 -14.94 -3.63 -16.67
C VAL A 248 -14.36 -2.24 -16.93
N TRP A 249 -14.97 -1.56 -17.90
CA TRP A 249 -14.63 -0.22 -18.38
C TRP A 249 -13.74 0.62 -17.43
N THR A 250 -12.46 0.77 -17.80
CA THR A 250 -11.53 1.74 -17.21
C THR A 250 -11.58 3.08 -17.96
N PRO A 251 -11.74 4.21 -17.28
CA PRO A 251 -11.77 5.53 -17.92
C PRO A 251 -10.34 6.00 -18.24
N ARG A 252 -9.78 5.57 -19.37
CA ARG A 252 -8.67 6.29 -20.04
C ARG A 252 -9.04 6.83 -21.42
N ASP A 253 -10.23 6.49 -21.94
CA ASP A 253 -10.70 6.98 -23.23
C ASP A 253 -11.78 8.06 -23.07
N GLN A 254 -11.60 9.13 -23.85
CA GLN A 254 -12.25 10.44 -23.79
C GLN A 254 -13.75 10.44 -24.13
N GLN A 255 -14.57 9.75 -23.35
CA GLN A 255 -16.03 9.91 -23.37
C GLN A 255 -16.60 9.94 -21.95
N PRO A 256 -17.55 10.83 -21.63
CA PRO A 256 -18.26 10.80 -20.36
C PRO A 256 -19.25 9.63 -20.38
N ALA A 257 -18.76 8.41 -20.17
CA ALA A 257 -19.60 7.26 -19.89
C ALA A 257 -20.18 7.40 -18.48
N PRO A 258 -21.45 6.97 -18.25
CA PRO A 258 -22.08 7.04 -16.94
C PRO A 258 -21.20 6.35 -15.92
N THR A 259 -20.85 7.12 -14.89
CA THR A 259 -20.13 6.76 -13.67
C THR A 259 -20.19 5.26 -13.38
N ASN A 260 -19.13 4.52 -13.71
CA ASN A 260 -19.07 3.09 -13.43
C ASN A 260 -19.07 2.91 -11.91
N VAL A 261 -20.23 2.53 -11.34
CA VAL A 261 -20.46 2.31 -9.89
C VAL A 261 -19.38 1.41 -9.30
N LEU A 262 -18.84 0.49 -10.11
CA LEU A 262 -17.74 -0.37 -9.73
C LEU A 262 -16.47 0.41 -9.32
N VAL A 263 -16.14 1.46 -10.06
CA VAL A 263 -14.91 2.24 -9.92
C VAL A 263 -15.03 3.31 -8.84
N GLN A 264 -16.21 3.91 -8.70
CA GLN A 264 -16.40 5.00 -7.73
C GLN A 264 -16.74 4.51 -6.33
N ASP A 265 -17.50 3.41 -6.22
CA ASP A 265 -18.07 2.99 -4.93
C ASP A 265 -17.66 1.56 -4.54
N LEU A 266 -17.84 0.60 -5.45
CA LEU A 266 -17.72 -0.82 -5.11
C LEU A 266 -16.28 -1.21 -4.77
N LEU A 267 -15.32 -0.94 -5.66
CA LEU A 267 -13.94 -1.38 -5.53
C LEU A 267 -13.15 -0.61 -4.46
N PRO A 268 -13.26 0.73 -4.34
CA PRO A 268 -12.62 1.45 -3.23
C PRO A 268 -13.08 0.95 -1.86
N LEU A 269 -14.37 0.65 -1.69
CA LEU A 269 -14.88 0.09 -0.43
C LEU A 269 -14.33 -1.33 -0.16
N ALA A 270 -14.16 -2.15 -1.19
CA ALA A 270 -13.56 -3.48 -1.05
C ALA A 270 -12.08 -3.38 -0.66
N GLN A 271 -11.35 -2.42 -1.22
CA GLN A 271 -9.97 -2.13 -0.87
C GLN A 271 -9.87 -1.67 0.60
N ASP A 272 -10.74 -0.77 1.05
CA ASP A 272 -10.78 -0.30 2.43
C ASP A 272 -11.08 -1.42 3.42
N LEU A 273 -12.03 -2.30 3.10
CA LEU A 273 -12.31 -3.50 3.89
C LEU A 273 -11.10 -4.42 3.99
N LEU A 274 -10.44 -4.70 2.86
CA LEU A 274 -9.24 -5.54 2.83
C LEU A 274 -8.11 -4.95 3.69
N ARG A 275 -7.85 -3.64 3.53
CA ARG A 275 -6.84 -2.89 4.28
C ARG A 275 -7.13 -2.92 5.79
N ALA A 276 -8.37 -2.64 6.18
CA ALA A 276 -8.81 -2.66 7.58
C ALA A 276 -8.68 -4.06 8.22
N ALA A 277 -9.06 -5.11 7.48
CA ALA A 277 -8.93 -6.50 7.95
C ALA A 277 -7.46 -6.91 8.13
N ILE A 278 -6.59 -6.61 7.17
CA ILE A 278 -5.16 -6.92 7.27
C ILE A 278 -4.54 -6.15 8.44
N ARG A 279 -4.82 -4.85 8.54
CA ARG A 279 -4.33 -4.00 9.64
C ARG A 279 -4.74 -4.56 10.99
N ARG A 280 -6.03 -4.89 11.16
CA ARG A 280 -6.52 -5.46 12.42
C ARG A 280 -5.85 -6.79 12.73
N ALA A 281 -5.59 -7.65 11.74
CA ALA A 281 -4.89 -8.92 11.96
C ALA A 281 -3.43 -8.73 12.42
N ILE A 282 -2.80 -7.61 12.04
CA ILE A 282 -1.47 -7.25 12.55
C ILE A 282 -1.57 -6.74 14.00
N GLU A 283 -2.51 -5.84 14.28
CA GLU A 283 -2.63 -5.13 15.56
C GLU A 283 -3.28 -5.96 16.69
N ASP A 284 -4.25 -6.84 16.36
CA ASP A 284 -5.10 -7.57 17.30
C ASP A 284 -4.81 -9.09 17.24
N ALA A 285 -4.29 -9.64 18.34
CA ALA A 285 -3.92 -11.04 18.42
C ALA A 285 -5.12 -12.00 18.42
N GLU A 286 -6.26 -11.59 18.98
CA GLU A 286 -7.48 -12.41 19.00
C GLU A 286 -8.04 -12.49 17.58
N PHE A 287 -8.13 -11.34 16.91
CA PHE A 287 -8.56 -11.29 15.51
C PHE A 287 -7.61 -12.07 14.60
N ARG A 288 -6.28 -11.95 14.79
CA ARG A 288 -5.28 -12.74 14.06
C ARG A 288 -5.48 -14.25 14.22
N ALA A 289 -5.85 -14.70 15.43
CA ALA A 289 -6.02 -16.12 15.71
C ALA A 289 -7.14 -16.78 14.88
N VAL A 290 -8.15 -16.00 14.46
CA VAL A 290 -9.23 -16.46 13.57
C VAL A 290 -8.66 -17.03 12.26
N PHE A 291 -7.58 -16.44 11.75
CA PHE A 291 -7.02 -16.81 10.45
C PHE A 291 -6.02 -17.98 10.50
N ARG A 292 -5.83 -18.62 11.67
CA ARG A 292 -4.90 -19.75 11.82
C ARG A 292 -5.42 -21.07 11.23
N SER A 293 -6.73 -21.23 11.10
CA SER A 293 -7.32 -22.46 10.56
C SER A 293 -8.70 -22.24 9.98
N ASP A 294 -9.13 -23.14 9.09
CA ASP A 294 -10.47 -23.16 8.51
C ASP A 294 -11.55 -23.29 9.58
N ALA A 295 -11.30 -24.11 10.61
CA ALA A 295 -12.21 -24.30 11.74
C ALA A 295 -12.42 -23.01 12.56
N ALA A 296 -11.36 -22.19 12.73
CA ALA A 296 -11.47 -20.92 13.44
C ALA A 296 -12.28 -19.89 12.63
N VAL A 297 -12.11 -19.85 11.30
CA VAL A 297 -12.93 -19.03 10.40
C VAL A 297 -14.40 -19.50 10.42
N ASP A 298 -14.64 -20.82 10.39
CA ASP A 298 -15.99 -21.40 10.49
C ASP A 298 -16.67 -21.04 11.82
N ALA A 299 -15.93 -21.08 12.93
CA ALA A 299 -16.43 -20.74 14.25
C ALA A 299 -16.72 -19.24 14.39
N ARG A 300 -15.85 -18.37 13.88
CA ARG A 300 -16.02 -16.90 13.98
C ARG A 300 -17.17 -16.41 13.09
N TRP A 301 -17.25 -16.92 11.86
CA TRP A 301 -18.27 -16.53 10.89
C TRP A 301 -18.97 -17.76 10.31
N PRO A 302 -19.90 -18.37 11.07
CA PRO A 302 -20.60 -19.58 10.62
C PRO A 302 -21.50 -19.29 9.42
N ILE A 303 -21.65 -20.30 8.57
CA ILE A 303 -22.54 -20.29 7.41
C ILE A 303 -23.75 -21.17 7.77
N PRO A 304 -24.99 -20.66 7.65
CA PRO A 304 -26.18 -21.44 8.00
C PRO A 304 -26.24 -22.78 7.25
N PRO A 305 -26.72 -23.87 7.87
CA PRO A 305 -27.04 -25.09 7.14
C PRO A 305 -28.14 -24.82 6.09
N HIS A 306 -28.15 -25.61 5.03
CA HIS A 306 -29.22 -25.58 4.02
C HIS A 306 -30.50 -26.22 4.56
#